data_AF-A0A372R1G0-F1
#
_entry.id   AF-A0A372R1G0-F1
#
_cell.length_a   1.000
_cell.length_b   1.000
_cell.length_c   1.000
_cell.angle_alpha   90.00
_cell.angle_beta   90.00
_cell.angle_gamma   90.00
#
_symmetry.space_group_name_H-M   'P 1'
#
loop_
_entity.id
_entity.type
_entity.pdbx_description
1 polymer ?
#
loop_
_entity_poly.entity_id
_entity_poly.type
_entity_poly.pdbx_seq_one_letter_code
_entity_poly.pdbx_strand_id
1 'polypeptide(L)'
;MSSVKEDSSKENKSRKLTSWIWQYFKEETKEVKKEEECVNVLVIVCQVKEDSLLAILQSKAFWHFIYELDPVFTMPCKETVRKIIHKAYNYSFSQLKNMLSVQATSVSLTIDL
;
A
#
# COMPACT_ATOMS: atom_id res chain seq x y z
N MET A 1 -11.67 53.02 20.09
CA MET A 1 -12.42 51.75 20.15
C MET A 1 -12.22 51.04 18.82
N SER A 2 -11.30 50.09 18.76
CA SER A 2 -10.98 49.32 17.56
C SER A 2 -11.69 47.99 17.65
N SER A 3 -12.72 47.76 16.83
CA SER A 3 -13.41 46.48 16.74
C SER A 3 -12.93 45.77 15.47
N VAL A 4 -12.00 44.83 15.67
CA VAL A 4 -11.52 43.89 14.66
C VAL A 4 -12.67 42.93 14.36
N LYS A 5 -13.11 42.86 13.10
CA LYS A 5 -14.09 41.88 12.66
C LYS A 5 -13.40 40.52 12.56
N GLU A 6 -13.91 39.56 13.33
CA GLU A 6 -13.57 38.14 13.24
C GLU A 6 -13.79 37.63 11.82
N ASP A 7 -12.70 37.12 11.23
CA ASP A 7 -12.72 36.35 10.00
C ASP A 7 -13.44 35.02 10.27
N SER A 8 -14.61 34.86 9.65
CA SER A 8 -15.40 33.63 9.69
C SER A 8 -14.59 32.48 9.11
N SER A 9 -14.14 31.56 9.96
CA SER A 9 -13.59 30.27 9.55
C SER A 9 -14.66 29.51 8.77
N LYS A 10 -14.44 29.34 7.47
CA LYS A 10 -15.29 28.51 6.62
C LYS A 10 -15.09 27.06 7.03
N GLU A 11 -15.98 26.52 7.86
CA GLU A 11 -16.07 25.08 8.09
C GLU A 11 -16.23 24.36 6.74
N ASN A 12 -15.20 23.59 6.39
CA ASN A 12 -15.15 22.80 5.19
C ASN A 12 -16.12 21.62 5.35
N LYS A 13 -17.38 21.80 4.95
CA LYS A 13 -18.39 20.74 4.97
C LYS A 13 -17.85 19.55 4.17
N SER A 14 -17.59 18.43 4.84
CA SER A 14 -17.15 17.21 4.17
C SER A 14 -18.18 16.84 3.11
N ARG A 15 -17.74 16.78 1.86
CA ARG A 15 -18.59 16.36 0.75
C ARG A 15 -19.01 14.93 1.03
N LYS A 16 -20.31 14.65 1.01
CA LYS A 16 -20.80 13.27 1.10
C LYS A 16 -20.17 12.49 -0.04
N LEU A 17 -19.40 11.46 0.32
CA LEU A 17 -18.79 10.54 -0.62
C LEU A 17 -19.92 9.71 -1.24
N THR A 18 -20.32 10.04 -2.48
CA THR A 18 -21.49 9.46 -3.16
C THR A 18 -21.17 8.31 -4.11
N SER A 19 -19.89 8.09 -4.42
CA SER A 19 -19.46 7.00 -5.31
C SER A 19 -19.53 5.64 -4.62
N TRP A 20 -19.91 4.61 -5.37
CA TRP A 20 -20.00 3.22 -4.92
C TRP A 20 -18.67 2.71 -4.35
N ILE A 21 -17.54 3.26 -4.81
CA ILE A 21 -16.20 2.84 -4.40
C ILE A 21 -15.96 3.02 -2.90
N TRP A 22 -16.58 4.03 -2.28
CA TRP A 22 -16.43 4.33 -0.86
C TRP A 22 -17.05 3.28 0.08
N GLN A 23 -17.73 2.27 -0.45
CA GLN A 23 -18.12 1.08 0.31
C GLN A 23 -16.91 0.18 0.65
N TYR A 24 -15.82 0.28 -0.11
CA TYR A 24 -14.62 -0.54 0.03
C TYR A 24 -13.40 0.25 0.52
N PHE A 25 -13.48 1.57 0.59
CA PHE A 25 -12.35 2.43 0.94
C PHE A 25 -12.74 3.41 2.03
N LYS A 26 -11.83 3.64 2.97
CA LYS A 26 -11.98 4.66 4.02
C LYS A 26 -10.82 5.63 3.96
N GLU A 27 -11.13 6.91 4.08
CA GLU A 27 -10.13 7.93 4.33
C GLU A 27 -9.72 7.88 5.81
N GLU A 28 -8.44 7.72 6.06
CA GLU A 28 -7.83 7.76 7.38
C GLU A 28 -6.71 8.81 7.38
N THR A 29 -6.72 9.72 8.34
CA THR A 29 -5.58 10.60 8.57
C THR A 29 -4.55 9.84 9.41
N LYS A 30 -3.34 9.65 8.87
CA LYS A 30 -2.25 8.99 9.58
C LYS A 30 -1.14 9.99 9.85
N GLU A 31 -0.66 10.01 11.09
CA GLU A 31 0.54 10.74 11.46
C GLU A 31 1.77 9.97 10.98
N VAL A 32 2.48 10.54 10.01
CA VAL A 32 3.76 10.02 9.54
C VAL A 32 4.85 10.87 10.16
N LYS A 33 5.72 10.23 10.94
CA LYS A 33 6.92 10.88 11.48
C LYS A 33 8.02 10.85 10.43
N LYS A 34 8.43 12.02 9.94
CA LYS A 34 9.66 12.18 9.16
C LYS A 34 10.65 12.98 9.99
N GLU A 35 11.73 12.32 10.40
CA GLU A 35 12.91 12.88 11.08
C GLU A 35 12.57 13.63 12.39
N GLU A 36 11.97 14.83 12.35
CA GLU A 36 11.54 15.62 13.52
C GLU A 36 10.12 16.24 13.39
N GLU A 37 9.44 16.09 12.24
CA GLU A 37 8.08 16.62 12.01
C GLU A 37 7.02 15.51 11.90
N CYS A 38 5.90 15.73 12.59
CA CYS A 38 4.69 14.92 12.44
C CYS A 38 3.82 15.54 11.35
N VAL A 39 3.75 14.89 10.19
CA VAL A 39 2.86 15.31 9.11
C VAL A 39 1.62 14.42 9.11
N ASN A 40 0.45 15.06 9.19
CA ASN A 40 -0.83 14.39 8.98
C ASN A 40 -1.05 14.16 7.50
N VAL A 41 -1.05 12.90 7.08
CA VAL A 41 -1.28 12.50 5.68
C VAL A 41 -2.64 11.83 5.58
N LEU A 42 -3.45 12.28 4.62
CA LEU A 42 -4.68 11.59 4.25
C LEU A 42 -4.34 10.32 3.48
N VAL A 43 -4.72 9.16 4.02
CA VAL A 43 -4.49 7.85 3.41
C VAL A 43 -5.83 7.24 3.07
N ILE A 44 -5.98 6.78 1.82
CA ILE A 44 -7.14 5.98 1.42
C ILE A 44 -6.81 4.52 1.72
N VAL A 45 -7.52 3.93 2.68
CA VAL A 45 -7.34 2.54 3.11
C VAL A 45 -8.38 1.67 2.41
N CYS A 46 -7.89 0.73 1.60
CA CYS A 46 -8.73 -0.33 1.03
C CYS A 46 -9.11 -1.33 2.12
N GLN A 47 -10.40 -1.44 2.41
CA GLN A 47 -10.95 -2.39 3.35
C GLN A 47 -11.14 -3.74 2.66
N VAL A 48 -10.05 -4.47 2.41
CA VAL A 48 -10.16 -5.84 1.94
C VAL A 48 -10.37 -6.76 3.13
N LYS A 49 -11.51 -7.46 3.18
CA LYS A 49 -11.85 -8.41 4.24
C LYS A 49 -11.14 -9.76 4.09
N GLU A 50 -10.33 -9.95 3.05
CA GLU A 50 -9.68 -11.21 2.77
C GLU A 50 -8.27 -11.27 3.36
N ASP A 51 -8.00 -12.34 4.11
CA ASP A 51 -6.75 -12.55 4.88
C ASP A 51 -5.51 -12.86 4.02
N SER A 52 -5.62 -12.87 2.68
CA SER A 52 -4.51 -13.22 1.80
C SER A 52 -4.39 -12.31 0.57
N LEU A 53 -3.15 -11.93 0.24
CA LEU A 53 -2.79 -11.15 -0.96
C LEU A 53 -3.34 -11.77 -2.26
N LEU A 54 -3.38 -13.10 -2.34
CA LEU A 54 -3.93 -13.78 -3.51
C LEU A 54 -5.45 -13.61 -3.63
N ALA A 55 -6.16 -13.53 -2.52
CA ALA A 55 -7.60 -13.26 -2.50
C ALA A 55 -7.89 -11.80 -2.85
N ILE A 56 -7.06 -10.85 -2.41
CA ILE A 56 -7.14 -9.43 -2.82
C ILE A 56 -7.06 -9.31 -4.35
N LEU A 57 -6.14 -10.05 -4.97
CA LEU A 57 -5.98 -10.10 -6.43
C LEU A 57 -7.15 -10.77 -7.16
N GLN A 58 -8.12 -11.36 -6.45
CA GLN A 58 -9.36 -11.90 -7.02
C GLN A 58 -10.56 -10.99 -6.75
N SER A 59 -10.41 -9.95 -5.92
CA SER A 59 -11.48 -9.03 -5.57
C SER A 59 -11.84 -8.13 -6.74
N LYS A 60 -13.08 -8.24 -7.24
CA LYS A 60 -13.58 -7.36 -8.32
C LYS A 60 -13.56 -5.88 -7.94
N ALA A 61 -13.79 -5.55 -6.67
CA ALA A 61 -13.74 -4.17 -6.20
C ALA A 61 -12.31 -3.59 -6.30
N PHE A 62 -11.31 -4.38 -5.94
CA PHE A 62 -9.91 -4.01 -6.10
C PHE A 62 -9.53 -3.84 -7.58
N TRP A 63 -10.01 -4.73 -8.45
CA TRP A 63 -9.78 -4.61 -9.90
C TRP A 63 -10.35 -3.33 -10.47
N HIS A 64 -11.60 -3.00 -10.13
CA HIS A 64 -12.24 -1.78 -10.60
C HIS A 64 -11.51 -0.53 -10.09
N PHE A 65 -11.07 -0.52 -8.82
CA PHE A 65 -10.28 0.59 -8.29
C PHE A 65 -8.98 0.80 -9.05
N ILE A 66 -8.23 -0.28 -9.30
CA ILE A 66 -6.97 -0.19 -10.06
C ILE A 66 -7.23 0.25 -11.50
N TYR A 67 -8.30 -0.23 -12.12
CA TYR A 67 -8.70 0.22 -13.46
C TYR A 67 -9.09 1.71 -13.49
N GLU A 68 -9.75 2.23 -12.46
CA GLU A 68 -10.04 3.66 -12.33
C GLU A 68 -8.77 4.51 -12.16
N LEU A 69 -7.75 3.98 -11.45
CA LEU A 69 -6.48 4.67 -11.25
C LEU A 69 -5.58 4.63 -12.51
N ASP A 70 -5.46 3.47 -13.13
CA ASP A 70 -4.67 3.24 -14.34
C ASP A 70 -5.39 2.22 -15.23
N PRO A 71 -6.17 2.68 -16.23
CA PRO A 71 -6.89 1.80 -17.15
C PRO A 71 -5.97 0.93 -18.02
N VAL A 72 -4.69 1.31 -18.16
CA VAL A 72 -3.71 0.57 -18.96
C VAL A 72 -3.09 -0.56 -18.14
N PHE A 73 -3.18 -0.48 -16.81
CA PHE A 73 -2.68 -1.51 -15.92
C PHE A 73 -3.48 -2.82 -16.07
N THR A 74 -2.79 -3.88 -16.50
CA THR A 74 -3.38 -5.22 -16.59
C THR A 74 -3.11 -5.99 -15.30
N MET A 75 -4.17 -6.27 -14.55
CA MET A 75 -4.06 -7.04 -13.30
C MET A 75 -3.55 -8.46 -13.57
N PRO A 76 -2.44 -8.89 -12.95
CA PRO A 76 -1.89 -10.22 -13.20
C PRO A 76 -2.78 -11.31 -12.57
N CYS A 77 -2.98 -12.41 -13.31
CA CYS A 77 -3.61 -13.60 -12.75
C CYS A 77 -2.69 -14.32 -11.76
N LYS A 78 -3.25 -15.27 -11.00
CA LYS A 78 -2.54 -16.07 -9.98
C LYS A 78 -1.28 -16.75 -10.53
N GLU A 79 -1.34 -17.27 -11.75
CA GLU A 79 -0.20 -17.94 -12.41
C GLU A 79 0.90 -16.94 -12.74
N THR A 80 0.53 -15.74 -13.19
CA THR A 80 1.48 -14.67 -13.50
C THR A 80 2.18 -14.19 -12.23
N VAL A 81 1.44 -13.99 -11.14
CA VAL A 81 2.00 -13.64 -9.82
C VAL A 81 2.99 -14.70 -9.35
N ARG A 82 2.62 -15.99 -9.44
CA ARG A 82 3.52 -17.10 -9.09
C ARG A 82 4.80 -17.09 -9.92
N LYS A 83 4.71 -16.82 -11.22
CA LYS A 83 5.88 -16.70 -12.10
C LYS A 83 6.77 -15.52 -11.71
N ILE A 84 6.18 -14.38 -11.37
CA ILE A 84 6.92 -13.20 -10.89
C ILE A 84 7.67 -13.53 -9.59
N ILE A 85 6.99 -14.13 -8.61
CA ILE A 85 7.58 -14.55 -7.33
C ILE A 85 8.73 -15.54 -7.57
N HIS A 86 8.51 -16.56 -8.40
CA HIS A 86 9.52 -17.56 -8.70
C HIS A 86 10.74 -16.95 -9.40
N LYS A 87 10.53 -16.02 -10.35
CA LYS A 87 11.62 -15.31 -11.04
C LYS A 87 12.41 -14.44 -10.07
N ALA A 88 11.73 -13.70 -9.20
CA ALA A 88 12.36 -12.87 -8.18
C ALA A 88 13.17 -13.71 -7.19
N TYR A 89 12.62 -14.84 -6.73
CA TYR A 89 13.32 -15.78 -5.86
C TYR A 89 14.60 -16.30 -6.51
N ASN A 90 14.52 -16.81 -7.74
CA ASN A 90 15.70 -17.37 -8.42
C ASN A 90 16.78 -16.34 -8.67
N TYR A 91 16.39 -15.12 -9.05
CA TYR A 91 17.32 -14.01 -9.19
C TYR A 91 18.05 -13.72 -7.87
N SER A 92 17.30 -13.48 -6.80
CA SER A 92 17.88 -13.17 -5.48
C SER A 92 18.68 -14.33 -4.90
N PHE A 93 18.22 -15.57 -5.09
CA PHE A 93 18.92 -16.77 -4.65
C PHE A 93 20.29 -16.90 -5.29
N SER A 94 20.39 -16.68 -6.61
CA SER A 94 21.68 -16.72 -7.31
C SER A 94 22.65 -15.68 -6.77
N GLN A 95 22.16 -14.45 -6.54
CA GLN A 95 22.98 -13.36 -6.00
C GLN A 95 23.45 -13.66 -4.58
N LEU A 96 22.53 -14.11 -3.72
CA LEU A 96 22.83 -14.48 -2.33
C LEU A 96 23.83 -15.63 -2.27
N LYS A 97 23.67 -16.66 -3.12
CA LYS A 97 24.60 -17.79 -3.21
C LYS A 97 26.00 -17.33 -3.59
N ASN A 98 26.12 -16.43 -4.57
CA ASN A 98 27.42 -15.87 -4.96
C ASN A 98 28.04 -15.04 -3.82
N MET A 99 27.26 -14.20 -3.14
CA MET A 99 27.74 -13.43 -1.99
C MET A 99 28.25 -14.33 -0.86
N LEU A 100 27.49 -15.36 -0.51
CA LEU A 100 27.90 -16.34 0.51
C LEU A 100 29.16 -17.10 0.10
N SER A 101 29.30 -17.43 -1.19
CA SER A 101 30.42 -18.23 -1.68
C SER A 101 31.72 -17.43 -1.81
N VAL A 102 31.63 -16.13 -2.10
CA VAL A 102 32.80 -15.29 -2.42
C VAL A 102 33.20 -14.38 -1.26
N GLN A 103 32.24 -13.89 -0.47
CA GLN A 103 32.45 -12.79 0.47
C GLN A 103 32.23 -13.17 1.93
N ALA A 104 31.55 -14.28 2.24
CA ALA A 104 31.24 -14.62 3.61
C ALA A 104 32.42 -15.32 4.30
N THR A 105 32.93 -14.70 5.36
CA THR A 105 33.98 -15.27 6.23
C THR A 105 33.41 -16.23 7.27
N SER A 106 32.16 -16.01 7.69
CA SER A 106 31.43 -16.87 8.63
C SER A 106 29.92 -16.78 8.38
N VAL A 107 29.19 -17.84 8.74
CA VAL A 107 27.74 -17.94 8.59
C VAL A 107 27.16 -18.52 9.87
N SER A 108 26.13 -17.88 10.43
CA SER A 108 25.30 -18.43 11.50
C SER A 108 23.90 -18.71 10.97
N LEU A 109 23.34 -19.85 11.35
CA LEU A 109 21.99 -20.27 10.96
C LEU A 109 21.14 -20.39 12.21
N THR A 110 20.08 -19.58 12.29
CA THR A 110 19.05 -19.70 13.32
C THR A 110 17.86 -20.41 12.71
N ILE A 111 17.40 -21.48 13.35
CA ILE A 111 16.20 -22.21 12.96
C ILE A 111 15.16 -21.95 14.03
N ASP A 112 13.99 -21.50 13.60
CA ASP A 112 12.80 -21.42 14.44
C ASP A 112 11.95 -22.66 14.15
N LEU A 113 11.55 -23.38 15.21
CA LEU A 113 10.88 -24.69 15.14
C LEU A 113 9.42 -24.57 15.57
#